data_AF-A0A349PZ99-F1
#
_entry.id   AF-A0A349PZ99-F1
#
_cell.length_a   1.000
_cell.length_b   1.000
_cell.length_c   1.000
_cell.angle_alpha   90.00
_cell.angle_beta   90.00
_cell.angle_gamma   90.00
#
_symmetry.space_group_name_H-M   'P 1'
#
loop_
_entity.id
_entity.type
_entity.pdbx_description
1 polymer ?
#
loop_
_entity_poly.entity_id
_entity_poly.type
_entity_poly.pdbx_seq_one_letter_code
_entity_poly.pdbx_strand_id
1 'polypeptide(L)'
;MMNITPVVKQLLIINILFFIGSQLVPVAYDFFALYYPESDSFKGWQLITHMFMHAPFPNVAHILFNMFALYSFGSALEHFWGGKKFLFFYISCGLGAALLHTGVNYYEIHSLLSDVASLKLSASETHLLLNADYSTLFDAKGQMMAGEINSLL
;
A
#
# COMPACT_ATOMS: atom_id res chain seq x y z
N MET A 1 4.56 -34.02 -14.83
CA MET A 1 4.63 -32.55 -14.84
C MET A 1 3.56 -32.03 -13.89
N MET A 2 3.92 -31.18 -12.93
CA MET A 2 2.94 -30.59 -12.01
C MET A 2 2.23 -29.47 -12.78
N ASN A 3 1.00 -29.72 -13.21
CA ASN A 3 0.20 -28.70 -13.86
C ASN A 3 -0.15 -27.61 -12.83
N ILE A 4 -0.09 -26.35 -13.25
CA ILE A 4 -0.58 -25.25 -12.45
C ILE A 4 -2.02 -25.53 -12.01
N THR A 5 -2.28 -25.33 -10.72
CA THR A 5 -3.57 -25.62 -10.11
C THR A 5 -4.64 -24.63 -10.59
N PRO A 6 -5.92 -25.04 -10.70
CA PRO A 6 -6.94 -24.22 -11.33
C PRO A 6 -7.13 -22.85 -10.69
N VAL A 7 -7.21 -22.74 -9.36
CA VAL A 7 -7.47 -21.47 -8.69
C VAL A 7 -6.28 -20.52 -8.83
N VAL A 8 -5.06 -21.02 -8.61
CA VAL A 8 -3.83 -20.23 -8.80
C VAL A 8 -3.73 -19.70 -10.23
N LYS A 9 -4.04 -20.51 -11.24
CA LYS A 9 -4.08 -20.05 -12.64
C LYS A 9 -5.04 -18.89 -12.82
N GLN A 10 -6.24 -18.96 -12.25
CA GLN A 10 -7.22 -17.86 -12.37
C GLN A 10 -6.74 -16.60 -11.65
N LEU A 11 -6.17 -16.73 -10.45
CA LEU A 11 -5.62 -15.60 -9.70
C LEU A 11 -4.46 -14.92 -10.45
N LEU A 12 -3.55 -15.68 -11.07
CA LEU A 12 -2.50 -15.10 -11.91
C LEU A 12 -3.08 -14.30 -13.08
N ILE A 13 -4.07 -14.85 -13.78
CA ILE A 13 -4.72 -14.16 -14.91
C ILE A 13 -5.37 -12.86 -14.44
N ILE A 14 -6.14 -12.90 -13.34
CA ILE A 14 -6.80 -11.70 -12.78
C ILE A 14 -5.77 -10.63 -12.43
N ASN A 15 -4.70 -10.99 -11.71
CA ASN A 15 -3.67 -10.03 -11.31
C ASN A 15 -2.95 -9.40 -12.51
N ILE A 16 -2.63 -10.18 -13.54
CA ILE A 16 -2.00 -9.66 -14.76
C ILE A 16 -2.96 -8.72 -15.50
N LEU A 17 -4.25 -9.06 -15.60
CA LEU A 17 -5.27 -8.20 -16.21
C LEU A 17 -5.45 -6.89 -15.45
N PHE A 18 -5.50 -6.93 -14.12
CA PHE A 18 -5.59 -5.73 -13.28
C PHE A 18 -4.34 -4.85 -13.43
N PHE A 19 -3.15 -5.45 -13.49
CA PHE A 19 -1.91 -4.71 -13.67
C PHE A 19 -1.85 -4.01 -15.03
N ILE A 20 -2.09 -4.74 -16.13
CA ILE A 20 -2.10 -4.15 -17.48
C ILE A 20 -3.22 -3.11 -17.59
N GLY A 21 -4.42 -3.43 -17.12
CA GLY A 21 -5.58 -2.53 -17.16
C GLY A 21 -5.32 -1.22 -16.43
N SER A 22 -4.71 -1.28 -15.24
CA SER A 22 -4.34 -0.09 -14.47
C SER A 22 -3.20 0.74 -15.10
N GLN A 23 -2.31 0.12 -15.89
CA GLN A 23 -1.33 0.90 -16.66
C GLN A 23 -1.99 1.68 -17.81
N LEU A 24 -3.01 1.10 -18.43
CA LEU A 24 -3.72 1.72 -19.56
C LEU A 24 -4.77 2.74 -19.12
N VAL A 25 -5.33 2.56 -17.92
CA VAL A 25 -6.37 3.41 -17.35
C VAL A 25 -5.90 3.88 -15.98
N PRO A 26 -5.13 4.98 -15.89
CA PRO A 26 -4.50 5.41 -14.63
C PRO A 26 -5.51 5.66 -13.50
N VAL A 27 -6.71 6.14 -13.82
CA VAL A 27 -7.79 6.35 -12.85
C VAL A 27 -8.22 5.06 -12.13
N ALA A 28 -7.89 3.88 -12.67
CA ALA A 28 -8.12 2.61 -11.99
C ALA A 28 -7.42 2.53 -10.62
N TYR A 29 -6.28 3.19 -10.46
CA TYR A 29 -5.60 3.29 -9.16
C TYR A 29 -6.47 3.99 -8.12
N ASP A 30 -7.14 5.08 -8.50
CA ASP A 30 -7.98 5.85 -7.59
C ASP A 30 -9.23 5.08 -7.15
N PHE A 31 -9.74 4.20 -8.01
CA PHE A 31 -10.93 3.42 -7.71
C PHE A 31 -10.65 2.11 -6.98
N PHE A 32 -9.52 1.45 -7.25
CA PHE A 32 -9.29 0.07 -6.82
C PHE A 32 -8.18 -0.11 -5.80
N ALA A 33 -7.25 0.84 -5.66
CA ALA A 33 -6.25 0.80 -4.59
C ALA A 33 -6.90 1.11 -3.22
N LEU A 34 -6.29 0.61 -2.15
CA LEU A 34 -6.81 0.83 -0.80
C LEU A 34 -6.41 2.22 -0.30
N TYR A 35 -7.39 3.09 -0.10
CA TYR A 35 -7.19 4.37 0.57
C TYR A 35 -7.28 4.23 2.09
N TYR A 36 -6.72 5.23 2.78
CA TYR A 36 -6.91 5.39 4.22
C TYR A 36 -8.41 5.53 4.56
N PRO A 37 -8.96 4.83 5.57
CA PRO A 37 -10.41 4.77 5.80
C PRO A 37 -11.13 6.11 5.99
N GLU A 38 -10.44 7.12 6.53
CA GLU A 38 -11.03 8.45 6.75
C GLU A 38 -10.84 9.40 5.55
N SER A 39 -10.21 8.91 4.47
CA SER A 39 -10.09 9.65 3.22
C SER A 39 -11.43 9.67 2.47
N ASP A 40 -11.80 10.82 1.90
CA ASP A 40 -12.98 10.94 1.02
C ASP A 40 -12.89 10.02 -0.23
N SER A 41 -11.68 9.62 -0.60
CA SER A 41 -11.41 8.68 -1.69
C SER A 41 -11.62 7.22 -1.30
N PHE A 42 -11.79 6.91 -0.02
CA PHE A 42 -12.06 5.55 0.44
C PHE A 42 -13.39 5.04 -0.07
N LYS A 43 -13.41 3.79 -0.52
CA LYS A 43 -14.60 3.09 -1.00
C LYS A 43 -14.57 1.66 -0.50
N GLY A 44 -15.70 1.15 -0.03
CA GLY A 44 -15.76 -0.17 0.63
C GLY A 44 -15.27 -1.36 -0.21
N TRP A 45 -15.41 -1.29 -1.54
CA TRP A 45 -14.91 -2.35 -2.44
C TRP A 45 -13.37 -2.43 -2.49
N GLN A 46 -12.67 -1.37 -2.10
CA GLN A 46 -11.21 -1.33 -2.07
C GLN A 46 -10.63 -2.39 -1.14
N LEU A 47 -11.37 -2.80 -0.09
CA LEU A 47 -10.99 -3.91 0.80
C LEU A 47 -10.79 -5.24 0.07
N ILE A 48 -11.38 -5.42 -1.11
CA ILE A 48 -11.17 -6.61 -1.94
C ILE A 48 -10.33 -6.28 -3.17
N THR A 49 -10.63 -5.17 -3.86
CA THR A 49 -9.96 -4.86 -5.13
C THR A 49 -8.48 -4.59 -4.97
N HIS A 50 -8.04 -4.05 -3.82
CA HIS A 50 -6.63 -3.78 -3.57
C HIS A 50 -5.76 -5.05 -3.62
N MET A 51 -6.34 -6.21 -3.33
CA MET A 51 -5.63 -7.50 -3.38
C MET A 51 -5.12 -7.85 -4.79
N PHE A 52 -5.63 -7.18 -5.83
CA PHE A 52 -5.24 -7.38 -7.22
C PHE A 52 -4.45 -6.19 -7.80
N MET A 53 -4.34 -5.09 -7.06
CA MET A 53 -3.61 -3.91 -7.47
C MET A 53 -2.10 -4.08 -7.23
N HIS A 54 -1.31 -3.59 -8.18
CA HIS A 54 0.16 -3.70 -8.14
C HIS A 54 0.78 -2.34 -8.48
N ALA A 55 2.02 -2.13 -8.02
CA ALA A 55 2.72 -0.86 -8.19
C ALA A 55 2.81 -0.48 -9.69
N PRO A 56 2.59 0.79 -10.05
CA PRO A 56 2.69 1.25 -11.43
C PRO A 56 4.14 1.18 -11.95
N PHE A 57 4.28 1.20 -13.28
CA PHE A 57 5.58 1.31 -13.94
C PHE A 57 6.37 2.53 -13.41
N PRO A 58 7.69 2.41 -13.16
CA PRO A 58 8.62 1.33 -13.54
C PRO A 58 8.75 0.16 -12.54
N ASN A 59 7.94 0.10 -11.48
CA ASN A 59 8.13 -0.86 -10.37
C ASN A 59 7.63 -2.29 -10.68
N VAL A 60 7.97 -2.83 -11.84
CA VAL A 60 7.50 -4.13 -12.35
C VAL A 60 7.95 -5.30 -11.48
N ALA A 61 9.06 -5.16 -10.75
CA ALA A 61 9.55 -6.18 -9.82
C ALA A 61 8.47 -6.60 -8.79
N HIS A 62 7.60 -5.68 -8.35
CA HIS A 62 6.58 -5.97 -7.35
C HIS A 62 5.60 -7.07 -7.84
N ILE A 63 5.02 -6.91 -9.03
CA ILE A 63 4.13 -7.94 -9.59
C ILE A 63 4.87 -9.22 -9.92
N LEU A 64 6.10 -9.14 -10.44
CA LEU A 64 6.88 -10.33 -10.80
C LEU A 64 7.12 -11.24 -9.57
N PHE A 65 7.53 -10.67 -8.44
CA PHE A 65 7.76 -11.45 -7.23
C PHE A 65 6.46 -11.98 -6.60
N ASN A 66 5.38 -11.20 -6.62
CA ASN A 66 4.08 -11.68 -6.14
C ASN A 66 3.56 -12.85 -6.99
N MET A 67 3.65 -12.76 -8.32
CA MET A 67 3.19 -13.84 -9.20
C MET A 67 4.08 -15.07 -9.08
N PHE A 68 5.39 -14.91 -8.89
CA PHE A 68 6.30 -16.01 -8.61
C PHE A 68 5.97 -16.72 -7.29
N ALA A 69 5.71 -15.96 -6.23
CA ALA A 69 5.31 -16.50 -4.93
C ALA A 69 3.96 -17.20 -4.99
N LEU A 70 2.96 -16.59 -5.66
CA LEU A 70 1.63 -17.15 -5.84
C LEU A 70 1.68 -18.44 -6.67
N TYR A 71 2.48 -18.49 -7.74
CA TYR A 71 2.68 -19.70 -8.52
C TYR A 71 3.34 -20.80 -7.68
N SER A 72 4.46 -20.49 -7.02
CA SER A 72 5.26 -21.49 -6.31
C SER A 72 4.58 -22.01 -5.04
N PHE A 73 4.21 -21.11 -4.13
CA PHE A 73 3.60 -21.47 -2.85
C PHE A 73 2.10 -21.72 -2.99
N GLY A 74 1.40 -20.90 -3.78
CA GLY A 74 -0.04 -21.05 -3.97
C GLY A 74 -0.40 -22.39 -4.61
N SER A 75 0.34 -22.85 -5.64
CA SER A 75 0.03 -24.15 -6.26
C SER A 75 0.33 -25.32 -5.32
N ALA A 76 1.36 -25.23 -4.50
CA ALA A 76 1.61 -26.24 -3.46
C ALA A 76 0.45 -26.28 -2.44
N LEU A 77 0.05 -25.13 -1.91
CA LEU A 77 -1.05 -25.03 -0.94
C LEU A 77 -2.40 -25.49 -1.53
N GLU A 78 -2.72 -25.09 -2.75
CA GLU A 78 -3.93 -25.55 -3.44
C GLU A 78 -3.92 -27.06 -3.67
N HIS A 79 -2.77 -27.66 -3.97
CA HIS A 79 -2.64 -29.10 -4.14
C HIS A 79 -2.93 -29.86 -2.83
N PHE A 80 -2.40 -29.38 -1.70
CA PHE A 80 -2.60 -30.03 -0.40
C PHE A 80 -3.99 -29.80 0.20
N TRP A 81 -4.56 -28.61 0.06
CA TRP A 81 -5.81 -28.23 0.72
C TRP A 81 -7.05 -28.30 -0.17
N GLY A 82 -6.85 -28.30 -1.49
CA GLY A 82 -7.90 -28.11 -2.48
C GLY A 82 -8.28 -26.63 -2.68
N GLY A 83 -8.82 -26.32 -3.86
CA GLY A 83 -9.10 -24.94 -4.30
C GLY A 83 -9.97 -24.11 -3.36
N LYS A 84 -11.00 -24.70 -2.74
CA LYS A 84 -11.90 -23.94 -1.84
C LYS A 84 -11.20 -23.44 -0.58
N LYS A 85 -10.40 -24.30 0.05
CA LYS A 85 -9.66 -23.95 1.27
C LYS A 85 -8.53 -22.98 0.97
N PHE A 86 -7.83 -23.18 -0.15
CA PHE A 86 -6.81 -22.25 -0.63
C PHE A 86 -7.40 -20.87 -0.93
N LEU A 87 -8.55 -20.79 -1.61
CA LEU A 87 -9.18 -19.50 -1.92
C LEU A 87 -9.64 -18.78 -0.66
N PHE A 88 -10.23 -19.51 0.30
CA PHE A 88 -10.57 -18.94 1.61
C PHE A 88 -9.31 -18.38 2.30
N PHE A 89 -8.24 -19.16 2.36
CA PHE A 89 -6.96 -18.72 2.91
C PHE A 89 -6.41 -17.47 2.21
N TYR A 90 -6.42 -17.45 0.87
CA TYR A 90 -5.97 -16.30 0.07
C TYR A 90 -6.74 -15.02 0.42
N ILE A 91 -8.08 -15.10 0.46
CA ILE A 91 -8.93 -13.94 0.81
C ILE A 91 -8.71 -13.51 2.26
N SER A 92 -8.66 -14.46 3.20
CA SER A 92 -8.39 -14.16 4.61
C SER A 92 -7.04 -13.47 4.82
N CYS A 93 -5.99 -13.89 4.11
CA CYS A 93 -4.69 -13.24 4.17
C CYS A 93 -4.72 -11.82 3.61
N GLY A 94 -5.37 -11.58 2.48
CA GLY A 94 -5.47 -10.22 1.92
C GLY A 94 -6.27 -9.28 2.82
N LEU A 95 -7.41 -9.73 3.34
CA LEU A 95 -8.20 -8.95 4.31
C LEU A 95 -7.44 -8.71 5.63
N GLY A 96 -6.73 -9.72 6.12
CA GLY A 96 -5.90 -9.60 7.32
C GLY A 96 -4.76 -8.61 7.14
N ALA A 97 -4.09 -8.63 5.98
CA ALA A 97 -3.06 -7.67 5.62
C ALA A 97 -3.62 -6.25 5.54
N ALA A 98 -4.77 -6.06 4.88
CA ALA A 98 -5.45 -4.77 4.81
C ALA A 98 -5.79 -4.22 6.20
N LEU A 99 -6.34 -5.08 7.07
CA LEU A 99 -6.72 -4.69 8.43
C LEU A 99 -5.51 -4.31 9.28
N LEU A 100 -4.45 -5.12 9.26
CA LEU A 100 -3.23 -4.82 10.02
C LEU A 100 -2.53 -3.56 9.51
N HIS A 101 -2.32 -3.46 8.19
CA HIS A 101 -1.69 -2.30 7.57
C HIS A 101 -2.48 -1.02 7.88
N THR A 102 -3.80 -1.06 7.70
CA THR A 102 -4.68 0.08 7.98
C THR A 102 -4.70 0.43 9.46
N GLY A 103 -4.73 -0.55 10.35
CA GLY A 103 -4.72 -0.31 11.80
C GLY A 103 -3.44 0.33 12.29
N VAL A 104 -2.28 -0.13 11.81
CA VAL A 104 -0.98 0.50 12.12
C VAL A 104 -0.95 1.93 11.58
N ASN A 105 -1.33 2.13 10.32
CA ASN A 105 -1.32 3.44 9.68
C ASN A 105 -2.28 4.43 10.38
N TYR A 106 -3.45 3.95 10.82
CA TYR A 106 -4.40 4.72 11.62
C TYR A 106 -3.80 5.20 12.93
N TYR A 107 -3.11 4.32 13.66
CA TYR A 107 -2.45 4.66 14.91
C TYR A 107 -1.33 5.70 14.69
N GLU A 108 -0.48 5.48 13.68
CA GLU A 108 0.62 6.40 13.34
C GLU A 108 0.10 7.77 12.95
N ILE A 109 -0.90 7.85 12.06
CA ILE A 109 -1.51 9.11 11.63
C ILE A 109 -2.14 9.85 12.81
N HIS A 110 -2.87 9.16 13.69
CA HIS A 110 -3.48 9.80 14.85
C HIS A 110 -2.45 10.31 15.87
N SER A 111 -1.36 9.56 16.07
CA SER A 111 -0.24 10.03 16.91
C SER A 111 0.38 11.30 16.32
N LEU A 112 0.68 11.29 15.02
CA LEU A 112 1.24 12.44 14.31
C LEU A 112 0.31 13.66 14.38
N LEU A 113 -1.00 13.47 14.17
CA LEU A 113 -1.98 14.54 14.27
C LEU A 113 -2.06 15.12 15.68
N SER A 114 -1.97 14.29 16.73
CA SER A 114 -1.95 14.78 18.10
C SER A 114 -0.68 15.57 18.42
N ASP A 115 0.48 15.12 17.93
CA ASP A 115 1.75 15.80 18.12
C ASP A 115 1.73 17.17 17.41
N VAL A 116 1.32 17.19 16.14
CA VAL A 116 1.20 18.44 15.35
C VAL A 116 0.19 19.41 15.99
N ALA A 117 -0.95 18.92 16.46
CA ALA A 117 -1.94 19.76 17.13
C ALA A 117 -1.40 20.38 18.44
N SER A 118 -0.52 19.66 19.15
CA SER A 118 0.09 20.14 20.40
C SER A 118 1.08 21.29 20.18
N LEU A 119 1.70 21.38 19.00
CA LEU A 119 2.62 22.46 18.63
C LEU A 119 1.92 23.82 18.45
N LYS A 120 0.58 23.85 18.35
CA LYS A 120 -0.23 25.07 18.17
C LYS A 120 0.28 25.99 17.06
N LEU A 121 0.80 25.39 15.98
CA LEU A 121 1.36 26.11 14.84
C LEU A 121 0.29 27.00 14.21
N SER A 122 0.67 28.22 13.88
CA SER A 122 -0.10 29.11 13.03
C SER A 122 -0.15 28.56 11.60
N ALA A 123 -1.15 28.98 10.82
CA ALA A 123 -1.30 28.56 9.43
C ALA A 123 -0.04 28.85 8.57
N SER A 124 0.69 29.94 8.86
CA SER A 124 1.96 30.28 8.20
C SER A 124 3.09 29.31 8.55
N GLU A 125 3.19 28.88 9.80
CA GLU A 125 4.23 27.94 10.25
C GLU A 125 3.95 26.53 9.73
N THR A 126 2.68 26.10 9.73
CA THR A 126 2.28 24.84 9.08
C THR A 126 2.59 24.86 7.59
N HIS A 127 2.30 25.97 6.91
CA HIS A 127 2.63 26.11 5.48
C HIS A 127 4.14 26.08 5.23
N LEU A 128 4.94 26.73 6.07
CA LEU A 128 6.40 26.69 5.97
C LEU A 128 6.94 25.26 6.15
N LEU A 129 6.46 24.53 7.16
CA LEU A 129 6.85 23.15 7.42
C LEU A 129 6.43 22.20 6.29
N LEU A 130 5.21 22.31 5.76
CA LEU A 130 4.72 21.42 4.71
C LEU A 130 5.49 21.59 3.38
N ASN A 131 6.05 22.77 3.14
CA ASN A 131 6.80 23.09 1.92
C ASN A 131 8.33 23.09 2.15
N ALA A 132 8.76 22.69 3.33
CA ALA A 132 10.17 22.60 3.66
C ALA A 132 10.85 21.50 2.86
N ASP A 133 12.02 21.79 2.30
CA ASP A 133 12.89 20.74 1.77
C ASP A 133 13.67 20.08 2.90
N TYR A 134 13.07 19.05 3.51
CA TYR A 134 13.65 18.27 4.60
C TYR A 134 14.98 17.60 4.25
N SER A 135 15.30 17.42 2.96
CA SER A 135 16.59 16.88 2.53
C SER A 135 17.76 17.86 2.72
N THR A 136 17.45 19.15 2.85
CA THR A 136 18.43 20.23 3.07
C THR A 136 18.50 20.71 4.52
N LEU A 137 17.59 20.24 5.37
CA LEU A 137 17.49 20.68 6.77
C LEU A 137 18.58 20.13 7.67
N PHE A 138 19.20 19.00 7.31
CA PHE A 138 20.21 18.36 8.13
C PHE A 138 21.55 18.32 7.39
N ASP A 139 22.63 18.66 8.08
CA ASP A 139 23.98 18.53 7.55
C ASP A 139 24.41 17.06 7.45
N ALA A 140 25.60 16.81 6.89
CA ALA A 140 26.15 15.46 6.77
C ALA A 140 26.40 14.76 8.13
N LYS A 141 26.27 15.46 9.26
CA LYS A 141 26.38 14.96 10.63
C LYS A 141 25.01 14.80 11.30
N GLY A 142 23.91 15.09 10.60
CA GLY A 142 22.55 15.02 11.12
C GLY A 142 22.17 16.21 12.02
N GLN A 143 22.93 17.31 12.00
CA GLN A 143 22.59 18.53 12.74
C GLN A 143 21.69 19.44 11.90
N MET A 144 20.69 20.03 12.54
CA MET A 144 19.82 20.99 11.84
C MET A 144 20.61 22.22 11.41
N MET A 145 20.51 22.53 10.11
CA MET A 145 21.08 23.72 9.51
C MET A 145 20.27 24.95 9.92
N ALA A 146 20.95 26.08 10.16
CA ALA A 146 20.28 27.32 10.56
C ALA A 146 19.36 27.83 9.43
N GLY A 147 18.07 28.02 9.75
CA GLY A 147 17.03 28.50 8.84
C GLY A 147 15.72 28.77 9.59
N GLU A 148 14.69 29.27 8.89
CA GLU A 148 13.39 29.66 9.48
C GLU A 148 12.67 28.51 10.22
N ILE A 149 13.01 27.26 9.90
CA ILE A 149 12.45 26.07 10.55
C ILE A 149 13.13 25.74 11.88
N ASN A 150 14.41 26.11 12.03
CA ASN A 150 15.14 25.94 13.29
C ASN A 150 14.60 26.86 14.41
N SER A 151 13.87 27.93 14.06
CA SER A 151 13.17 28.75 15.06
C SER A 151 11.80 28.21 15.48
N LEU A 152 11.31 27.15 14.83
CA LEU A 152 9.99 26.55 15.07
C LEU A 152 10.06 25.21 15.82
N LEU A 153 11.24 24.58 15.88
CA LEU A 153 11.52 23.28 16.50
C LEU A 153 12.53 23.44 17.64
#